data_AF-A4A002-F1
#
_entry.id   AF-A4A002-F1
#
_cell.length_a   1.000
_cell.length_b   1.000
_cell.length_c   1.000
_cell.angle_alpha   90.00
_cell.angle_beta   90.00
_cell.angle_gamma   90.00
#
_symmetry.space_group_name_H-M   'P 1'
#
loop_
_entity.id
_entity.type
_entity.pdbx_description
1 polymer ?
#
loop_
_entity_poly.entity_id
_entity_poly.type
_entity_poly.pdbx_seq_one_letter_code
_entity_poly.pdbx_strand_id
1 'polypeptide(L)'
;MAKDNRPLRLGDIARPELGAGEANPFAENTGPPPEDEPKFAEGETYRVGDYETTVGHRGGFLLLIGLAAICSSLGLLTMAYFYVDDRELLLLMQPFVALLFGLPSWLLGRNDLRAMQLGAMEQGGQVKTRIAMVCGMIATASVAILFLWFIFAMFASRLGIKI
;
A
#
# COMPACT_ATOMS: atom_id res chain seq x y z
N MET A 1 15.99 -49.94 3.16
CA MET A 1 16.48 -49.37 4.44
C MET A 1 15.41 -48.45 4.99
N ALA A 2 14.81 -48.78 6.13
CA ALA A 2 13.80 -47.95 6.78
C ALA A 2 14.50 -46.77 7.48
N LYS A 3 14.04 -45.55 7.21
CA LYS A 3 14.54 -44.33 7.87
C LYS A 3 13.99 -44.33 9.31
N ASP A 4 14.89 -44.27 10.29
CA ASP A 4 14.55 -44.22 11.71
C ASP A 4 13.79 -42.90 12.00
N ASN A 5 12.52 -43.01 12.38
CA ASN A 5 11.60 -41.89 12.63
C ASN A 5 11.63 -41.41 14.08
N ARG A 6 12.74 -41.61 14.79
CA ARG A 6 12.91 -41.04 16.13
C ARG A 6 12.99 -39.50 16.05
N PRO A 7 12.46 -38.78 17.05
CA PRO A 7 12.59 -37.32 17.10
C PRO A 7 14.07 -36.91 17.15
N LEU A 8 14.47 -35.97 16.28
CA LEU A 8 15.84 -35.46 16.21
C LEU A 8 16.27 -34.96 17.60
N ARG A 9 17.31 -35.59 18.16
CA ARG A 9 17.91 -35.11 19.40
C ARG A 9 18.96 -34.06 19.06
N LEU A 10 19.19 -33.12 19.96
CA LEU A 10 20.17 -32.04 19.75
C LEU A 10 21.60 -32.56 19.47
N GLY A 11 21.92 -33.78 19.91
CA GLY A 11 23.19 -34.46 19.61
C GLY A 11 23.26 -35.11 18.23
N ASP A 12 22.13 -35.29 17.53
CA ASP A 12 22.10 -35.77 16.15
C ASP A 12 22.38 -34.62 15.14
N ILE A 13 22.34 -33.37 15.60
CA ILE A 13 22.66 -32.19 14.79
C ILE A 13 24.18 -31.99 14.87
N ALA A 14 24.91 -32.42 13.83
CA ALA A 14 26.31 -32.06 13.67
C ALA A 14 26.39 -30.53 13.59
N ARG A 15 26.87 -29.89 14.66
CA ARG A 15 27.27 -28.48 14.56
C ARG A 15 28.38 -28.44 13.52
N PRO A 16 28.28 -27.64 12.45
CA PRO A 16 29.41 -27.44 11.58
C PRO A 16 30.56 -26.98 12.47
N GLU A 17 31.66 -27.74 12.46
CA GLU A 17 32.88 -27.32 13.12
C GLU A 17 33.32 -26.05 12.40
N LEU A 18 32.96 -24.90 12.97
CA LEU A 18 33.60 -23.63 12.62
C LEU A 18 35.09 -23.90 12.74
N GLY A 19 35.79 -23.90 11.60
CA GLY A 19 37.20 -24.28 11.55
C GLY A 19 37.94 -23.48 12.62
N ALA A 20 38.87 -24.11 13.35
CA ALA A 20 39.67 -23.42 14.36
C ALA A 20 40.48 -22.29 13.69
N GLY A 21 39.88 -21.09 13.62
CA GLY A 21 40.40 -19.94 12.87
C GLY A 21 39.37 -19.20 11.99
N GLU A 22 38.21 -19.77 11.69
CA GLU A 22 37.14 -19.04 10.99
C GLU A 22 36.39 -18.15 11.99
N ALA A 23 36.60 -16.84 11.85
CA ALA A 23 35.89 -15.84 12.62
C ALA A 23 34.38 -16.05 12.47
N ASN A 24 33.67 -16.13 13.61
CA ASN A 24 32.22 -16.23 13.62
C ASN A 24 31.64 -15.11 12.73
N PRO A 25 30.90 -15.43 11.65
CA PRO A 25 30.37 -14.43 10.72
C PRO A 25 29.30 -13.53 11.35
N PHE A 26 28.84 -13.88 12.56
CA PHE A 26 27.93 -13.10 13.39
C PHE A 26 28.59 -12.56 14.66
N ALA A 27 29.92 -12.64 14.78
CA ALA A 27 30.62 -11.93 15.84
C ALA A 27 30.41 -10.42 15.63
N GLU A 28 30.07 -9.72 16.70
CA GLU A 28 30.02 -8.27 16.73
C GLU A 28 31.40 -7.76 16.28
N ASN A 29 31.44 -7.07 15.12
CA ASN A 29 32.68 -6.63 14.53
C ASN A 29 33.25 -5.51 15.41
N THR A 30 34.18 -5.85 16.31
CA THR A 30 34.87 -4.88 17.17
C THR A 30 35.96 -4.10 16.43
N GLY A 31 36.07 -4.27 15.11
CA GLY A 31 36.92 -3.45 14.27
C GLY A 31 36.46 -1.98 14.29
N PRO A 32 37.36 -1.04 13.94
CA PRO A 32 36.92 0.33 13.68
C PRO A 32 35.83 0.32 12.61
N PRO A 33 34.74 1.10 12.78
CA PRO A 33 33.68 1.17 11.78
C PRO A 33 34.29 1.47 10.41
N PRO A 34 33.78 0.87 9.32
CA PRO A 34 34.28 1.09 7.96
C PRO A 34 34.44 2.59 7.71
N GLU A 35 35.57 3.02 7.13
CA GLU A 35 35.83 4.44 6.84
C GLU A 35 34.77 5.04 5.90
N ASP A 36 34.11 4.19 5.12
CA ASP A 36 33.08 4.54 4.15
C ASP A 36 31.65 4.54 4.73
N GLU A 37 31.46 4.18 6.00
CA GLU A 37 30.18 4.44 6.64
C GLU A 37 30.02 5.96 6.78
N PRO A 38 28.97 6.57 6.22
CA PRO A 38 28.75 8.00 6.36
C PRO A 38 28.57 8.31 7.85
N LYS A 39 29.65 8.78 8.48
CA LYS A 39 29.64 9.26 9.86
C LYS A 39 28.86 10.58 9.85
N PHE A 40 27.59 10.51 10.24
CA PHE A 40 26.80 11.70 10.51
C PHE A 40 27.53 12.55 11.56
N ALA A 41 27.78 13.82 11.24
CA ALA A 41 28.24 14.74 12.26
C ALA A 41 27.13 14.88 13.32
N GLU A 42 27.52 14.90 14.60
CA GLU A 42 26.59 15.11 15.72
C GLU A 42 25.77 16.39 15.47
N GLY A 43 24.47 16.25 15.24
CA GLY A 43 23.55 17.37 14.97
C GLY A 43 23.13 17.56 13.51
N GLU A 44 23.63 16.78 12.55
CA GLU A 44 23.10 16.80 11.20
C GLU A 44 21.72 16.13 11.12
N THR A 45 20.75 16.86 10.57
CA THR A 45 19.40 16.38 10.36
C THR A 45 19.31 15.63 9.03
N TYR A 46 18.50 14.58 9.02
CA TYR A 46 18.23 13.76 7.83
C TYR A 46 17.95 14.61 6.57
N ARG A 47 18.84 14.52 5.55
CA ARG A 47 18.69 15.19 4.25
C ARG A 47 18.41 14.17 3.15
N VAL A 48 17.21 14.28 2.57
CA VAL A 48 16.67 13.40 1.53
C VAL A 48 17.59 13.22 0.31
N GLY A 49 18.46 14.19 0.02
CA GLY A 49 19.35 14.16 -1.14
C GLY A 49 20.63 13.33 -0.97
N ASP A 50 20.96 12.91 0.24
CA ASP A 50 22.26 12.29 0.55
C ASP A 50 22.20 10.74 0.54
N TYR A 51 21.05 10.16 0.21
CA TYR A 51 20.83 8.71 0.20
C TYR A 51 20.52 8.19 -1.20
N GLU A 52 21.13 7.06 -1.55
CA GLU A 52 20.82 6.33 -2.77
C GLU A 52 19.41 5.71 -2.66
N THR A 53 18.52 6.06 -3.59
CA THR A 53 17.15 5.53 -3.59
C THR A 53 17.19 4.05 -3.91
N THR A 54 16.79 3.20 -2.95
CA THR A 54 16.81 1.74 -3.12
C THR A 54 15.61 1.20 -3.92
N VAL A 55 14.55 2.01 -4.10
CA VAL A 55 13.29 1.60 -4.73
C VAL A 55 12.89 2.57 -5.86
N GLY A 56 12.71 2.04 -7.06
CA GLY A 56 12.20 2.78 -8.21
C GLY A 56 10.74 3.20 -8.06
N HIS A 57 10.33 4.28 -8.75
CA HIS A 57 8.98 4.83 -8.57
C HIS A 57 7.87 3.93 -9.14
N ARG A 58 6.69 3.90 -8.51
CA ARG A 58 5.48 3.15 -8.98
C ARG A 58 4.36 4.05 -9.49
N GLY A 59 4.63 5.33 -9.71
CA GLY A 59 3.62 6.34 -10.00
C GLY A 59 2.74 6.04 -11.22
N GLY A 60 3.28 5.41 -12.28
CA GLY A 60 2.49 5.02 -13.45
C GLY A 60 1.47 3.92 -13.16
N PHE A 61 1.86 2.89 -12.42
CA PHE A 61 0.97 1.81 -12.00
C PHE A 61 -0.15 2.34 -11.09
N LEU A 62 0.21 3.17 -10.11
CA LEU A 62 -0.77 3.80 -9.21
C LEU A 62 -1.74 4.68 -9.99
N LEU A 63 -1.27 5.45 -10.98
CA LEU A 63 -2.13 6.29 -11.80
C LEU A 63 -3.18 5.45 -12.56
N LEU A 64 -2.79 4.28 -13.08
CA LEU A 64 -3.72 3.37 -13.75
C LEU A 64 -4.82 2.90 -12.79
N ILE A 65 -4.44 2.47 -11.58
CA ILE A 65 -5.41 2.03 -10.56
C ILE A 65 -6.32 3.20 -10.15
N GLY A 66 -5.77 4.40 -9.94
CA GLY A 66 -6.54 5.58 -9.58
C GLY A 66 -7.54 6.00 -10.66
N LEU A 67 -7.14 5.96 -11.93
CA LEU A 67 -8.07 6.20 -13.05
C LEU A 67 -9.14 5.12 -13.14
N ALA A 68 -8.78 3.84 -12.98
CA ALA A 68 -9.76 2.76 -12.95
C ALA A 68 -10.78 2.94 -11.80
N ALA A 69 -10.34 3.43 -10.63
CA ALA A 69 -11.21 3.72 -9.50
C ALA A 69 -12.22 4.84 -9.80
N ILE A 70 -11.77 5.96 -10.38
CA ILE A 70 -12.69 7.05 -10.78
C ILE A 70 -13.63 6.60 -11.90
N CYS A 71 -13.11 5.97 -12.95
CA CYS A 71 -13.91 5.55 -14.09
C CYS A 71 -14.96 4.53 -13.68
N SER A 72 -14.63 3.56 -12.83
CA SER A 72 -15.61 2.61 -12.31
C SER A 72 -16.62 3.28 -11.37
N SER A 73 -16.16 4.15 -10.46
CA SER A 73 -17.06 4.85 -9.53
C SER A 73 -18.04 5.77 -10.27
N LEU A 74 -17.55 6.75 -11.02
CA LEU A 74 -18.38 7.74 -11.71
C LEU A 74 -19.10 7.14 -12.91
N GLY A 75 -18.49 6.16 -13.58
CA GLY A 75 -19.10 5.45 -14.69
C GLY A 75 -20.35 4.70 -14.23
N LEU A 76 -20.27 3.91 -13.16
CA LEU A 76 -21.44 3.18 -12.64
C LEU A 76 -22.53 4.12 -12.14
N LEU A 77 -22.18 5.25 -11.49
CA LEU A 77 -23.16 6.26 -11.10
C LEU A 77 -23.86 6.91 -12.30
N THR A 78 -23.08 7.27 -13.33
CA THR A 78 -23.61 7.82 -14.57
C THR A 78 -24.52 6.82 -15.28
N MET A 79 -24.12 5.55 -15.34
CA MET A 79 -24.95 4.49 -15.93
C MET A 79 -26.23 4.27 -15.13
N ALA A 80 -26.18 4.25 -13.80
CA ALA A 80 -27.37 4.12 -12.95
C ALA A 80 -28.37 5.27 -13.13
N TYR A 81 -27.87 6.45 -13.54
CA TYR A 81 -28.71 7.59 -13.89
C TYR A 81 -29.47 7.37 -15.22
N PHE A 82 -28.79 6.90 -16.27
CA PHE A 82 -29.38 6.71 -17.60
C PHE A 82 -30.19 5.40 -17.76
N TYR A 83 -29.73 4.29 -17.16
CA TYR A 83 -30.36 2.98 -17.27
C TYR A 83 -31.26 2.74 -16.05
N VAL A 84 -32.50 3.23 -16.13
CA VAL A 84 -33.45 3.20 -15.01
C VAL A 84 -33.81 1.76 -14.61
N ASP A 85 -33.94 0.85 -15.57
CA ASP A 85 -34.33 -0.54 -15.33
C ASP A 85 -33.24 -1.32 -14.53
N ASP A 86 -31.97 -1.00 -14.76
CA ASP A 86 -30.82 -1.66 -14.13
C ASP A 86 -30.23 -0.87 -12.94
N ARG A 87 -30.89 0.23 -12.53
CA ARG A 87 -30.38 1.18 -11.54
C ARG A 87 -29.98 0.50 -10.22
N GLU A 88 -30.84 -0.35 -9.68
CA GLU A 88 -30.60 -1.00 -8.39
C GLU A 88 -29.36 -1.91 -8.43
N LEU A 89 -29.18 -2.66 -9.52
CA LEU A 89 -28.02 -3.51 -9.71
C LEU A 89 -26.73 -2.67 -9.83
N LEU A 90 -26.78 -1.59 -10.60
CA LEU A 90 -25.63 -0.69 -10.79
C LEU A 90 -25.23 0.01 -9.49
N LEU A 91 -26.20 0.49 -8.71
CA LEU A 91 -25.95 1.10 -7.39
C LEU A 91 -25.43 0.09 -6.37
N LEU A 92 -25.89 -1.17 -6.42
CA LEU A 92 -25.38 -2.25 -5.57
C LEU A 92 -23.94 -2.63 -5.93
N MET A 93 -23.59 -2.68 -7.22
CA MET A 93 -22.25 -3.06 -7.69
C MET A 93 -21.21 -1.94 -7.51
N GLN A 94 -21.63 -0.68 -7.61
CA GLN A 94 -20.76 0.50 -7.49
C GLN A 94 -19.80 0.45 -6.28
N PRO A 95 -20.24 0.22 -5.03
CA PRO A 95 -19.35 0.25 -3.88
C PRO A 95 -18.25 -0.81 -3.95
N PHE A 96 -18.55 -2.00 -4.46
CA PHE A 96 -17.58 -3.08 -4.56
C PHE A 96 -16.46 -2.75 -5.54
N VAL A 97 -16.81 -2.28 -6.74
CA VAL A 97 -15.81 -1.96 -7.77
C VAL A 97 -15.02 -0.71 -7.39
N ALA A 98 -15.68 0.32 -6.86
CA ALA A 98 -15.04 1.56 -6.44
C ALA A 98 -14.06 1.32 -5.28
N LEU A 99 -14.41 0.50 -4.28
CA LEU A 99 -13.51 0.18 -3.17
C LEU A 99 -12.35 -0.72 -3.59
N LEU A 100 -12.58 -1.65 -4.52
CA LEU A 100 -11.56 -2.57 -5.03
C LEU A 100 -10.35 -1.83 -5.62
N PHE A 101 -10.58 -0.72 -6.34
CA PHE A 101 -9.51 0.09 -6.91
C PHE A 101 -9.19 1.34 -6.07
N GLY A 102 -10.20 1.93 -5.43
CA GLY A 102 -10.08 3.18 -4.69
C GLY A 102 -9.22 3.07 -3.43
N LEU A 103 -9.47 2.03 -2.61
CA LEU A 103 -8.72 1.83 -1.37
C LEU A 103 -7.23 1.55 -1.61
N PRO A 104 -6.84 0.61 -2.50
CA PRO A 104 -5.43 0.40 -2.80
C PRO A 104 -4.76 1.65 -3.37
N SER A 105 -5.40 2.36 -4.31
CA SER A 105 -4.83 3.58 -4.89
C SER A 105 -4.58 4.68 -3.85
N TRP A 106 -5.52 4.85 -2.91
CA TRP A 106 -5.38 5.83 -1.83
C TRP A 106 -4.28 5.44 -0.84
N LEU A 107 -4.33 4.21 -0.31
CA LEU A 107 -3.40 3.78 0.75
C LEU A 107 -1.97 3.61 0.21
N LEU A 108 -1.81 2.98 -0.95
CA LEU A 108 -0.49 2.83 -1.58
C LEU A 108 0.07 4.17 -2.01
N GLY A 109 -0.75 5.05 -2.60
CA GLY A 109 -0.32 6.40 -2.99
C GLY A 109 0.16 7.23 -1.79
N ARG A 110 -0.52 7.13 -0.64
CA ARG A 110 -0.11 7.81 0.60
C ARG A 110 1.23 7.29 1.12
N ASN A 111 1.42 5.96 1.13
CA ASN A 111 2.65 5.34 1.62
C ASN A 111 3.83 5.64 0.70
N ASP A 112 3.64 5.57 -0.62
CA ASP A 112 4.68 5.88 -1.61
C ASP A 112 5.09 7.36 -1.54
N LEU A 113 4.14 8.29 -1.39
CA LEU A 113 4.48 9.71 -1.20
C LEU A 113 5.28 9.96 0.08
N ARG A 114 4.95 9.25 1.16
CA ARG A 114 5.71 9.32 2.41
C ARG A 114 7.11 8.74 2.23
N ALA A 115 7.27 7.63 1.50
CA ALA A 115 8.56 7.04 1.20
C ALA A 115 9.43 7.98 0.34
N MET A 116 8.85 8.65 -0.66
CA MET A 116 9.54 9.65 -1.48
C MET A 116 9.99 10.87 -0.66
N GLN A 117 9.18 11.30 0.31
CA GLN A 117 9.55 12.38 1.24
C GLN A 117 10.69 11.98 2.18
N LEU A 118 10.80 10.69 2.51
CA LEU A 118 11.85 10.11 3.35
C LEU A 118 13.01 9.57 2.53
N GLY A 119 13.22 10.00 1.28
CA GLY A 119 14.34 9.58 0.42
C GLY A 119 14.43 8.07 0.11
N ALA A 120 13.47 7.26 0.58
CA ALA A 120 13.48 5.82 0.40
C ALA A 120 13.03 5.38 -1.00
N MET A 121 12.46 6.31 -1.78
CA MET A 121 11.90 6.05 -3.10
C MET A 121 12.16 7.23 -4.04
N GLU A 122 12.42 6.91 -5.31
CA GLU A 122 12.71 7.91 -6.35
C GLU A 122 11.58 8.95 -6.53
N GLN A 123 11.94 10.24 -6.62
CA GLN A 123 10.98 11.36 -6.68
C GLN A 123 10.33 11.58 -8.06
N GLY A 124 10.87 11.01 -9.15
CA GLY A 124 10.36 11.24 -10.51
C GLY A 124 8.89 10.88 -10.73
N GLY A 125 8.34 9.99 -9.89
CA GLY A 125 6.93 9.56 -9.93
C GLY A 125 5.96 10.38 -9.07
N GLN A 126 6.42 11.37 -8.29
CA GLN A 126 5.65 11.99 -7.21
C GLN A 126 4.31 12.58 -7.66
N VAL A 127 4.28 13.30 -8.79
CA VAL A 127 3.05 13.91 -9.32
C VAL A 127 2.02 12.84 -9.70
N LYS A 128 2.45 11.78 -10.39
CA LYS A 128 1.58 10.67 -10.79
C LYS A 128 1.01 9.94 -9.57
N THR A 129 1.84 9.67 -8.58
CA THR A 129 1.43 9.07 -7.30
C THR A 129 0.41 9.94 -6.56
N ARG A 130 0.61 11.26 -6.54
CA ARG A 130 -0.33 12.20 -5.91
C ARG A 130 -1.68 12.22 -6.62
N ILE A 131 -1.69 12.25 -7.95
CA ILE A 131 -2.93 12.18 -8.74
C ILE A 131 -3.66 10.86 -8.44
N ALA A 132 -2.97 9.73 -8.50
CA ALA A 132 -3.52 8.42 -8.18
C ALA A 132 -4.17 8.36 -6.79
N MET A 133 -3.47 8.90 -5.78
CA MET A 133 -3.95 8.95 -4.41
C MET A 133 -5.25 9.76 -4.30
N VAL A 134 -5.30 10.95 -4.92
CA VAL A 134 -6.49 11.81 -4.94
C VAL A 134 -7.64 11.11 -5.67
N CYS A 135 -7.36 10.44 -6.79
CA CYS A 135 -8.37 9.68 -7.51
C CYS A 135 -8.98 8.55 -6.65
N GLY A 136 -8.14 7.79 -5.95
CA GLY A 136 -8.58 6.76 -5.02
C GLY A 136 -9.40 7.32 -3.86
N MET A 137 -9.01 8.48 -3.34
CA MET A 137 -9.74 9.17 -2.26
C MET A 137 -11.14 9.60 -2.72
N ILE A 138 -11.27 10.20 -3.91
CA ILE A 138 -12.55 10.60 -4.48
C ILE A 138 -13.46 9.38 -4.70
N ALA A 139 -12.91 8.30 -5.28
CA ALA A 139 -13.65 7.06 -5.51
C ALA A 139 -14.08 6.37 -4.20
N THR A 140 -13.30 6.50 -3.12
CA THR A 140 -13.69 5.98 -1.80
C THR A 140 -14.74 6.89 -1.14
N ALA A 141 -14.61 8.20 -1.29
CA ALA A 141 -15.55 9.18 -0.74
C ALA A 141 -16.93 9.08 -1.41
N SER A 142 -17.01 8.79 -2.71
CA SER A 142 -18.28 8.58 -3.41
C SER A 142 -19.08 7.42 -2.80
N VAL A 143 -18.39 6.33 -2.42
CA VAL A 143 -19.02 5.19 -1.74
C VAL A 143 -19.55 5.59 -0.37
N ALA A 144 -18.78 6.36 0.40
CA ALA A 144 -19.24 6.87 1.70
C ALA A 144 -20.48 7.76 1.56
N ILE A 145 -20.50 8.64 0.56
CA ILE A 145 -21.66 9.51 0.27
C ILE A 145 -22.88 8.68 -0.11
N LEU A 146 -22.71 7.67 -0.98
CA LEU A 146 -23.79 6.75 -1.37
C LEU A 146 -24.36 6.00 -0.17
N PHE A 147 -23.50 5.53 0.73
CA PHE A 147 -23.92 4.85 1.96
C PHE A 147 -24.71 5.77 2.89
N LEU A 148 -24.23 7.01 3.09
CA LEU A 148 -24.93 8.02 3.88
C LEU A 148 -26.31 8.36 3.29
N TRP A 149 -26.38 8.46 1.96
CA TRP A 149 -27.64 8.69 1.26
C TRP A 149 -28.62 7.52 1.48
N PHE A 150 -28.17 6.27 1.40
CA PHE A 150 -29.00 5.10 1.70
C PHE A 150 -29.53 5.09 3.14
N ILE A 151 -28.67 5.41 4.11
CA ILE A 151 -29.06 5.51 5.53
C ILE A 151 -30.13 6.61 5.68
N PHE A 152 -29.88 7.78 5.11
CA PHE A 152 -30.84 8.90 5.12
C PHE A 152 -32.18 8.51 4.50
N ALA A 153 -32.16 7.86 3.33
CA ALA A 153 -33.36 7.40 2.63
C ALA A 153 -34.16 6.39 3.47
N MET A 154 -33.47 5.47 4.14
CA MET A 154 -34.10 4.51 5.06
C MET A 154 -34.79 5.23 6.23
N PHE A 155 -34.15 6.22 6.86
CA PHE A 155 -34.75 6.99 7.95
C PHE A 155 -35.97 7.80 7.48
N ALA A 156 -35.85 8.49 6.35
CA ALA A 156 -36.94 9.27 5.78
C ALA A 156 -38.16 8.40 5.43
N SER A 157 -37.93 7.21 4.85
CA SER A 157 -38.98 6.22 4.57
C SER A 157 -39.69 5.79 5.86
N ARG A 158 -38.95 5.56 6.96
CA ARG A 158 -39.55 5.25 8.28
C ARG A 158 -40.36 6.41 8.86
N LEU A 159 -40.06 7.65 8.50
CA LEU A 159 -40.80 8.85 8.91
C LEU A 159 -41.97 9.19 7.96
N GLY A 160 -42.21 8.40 6.92
CA GLY A 160 -43.27 8.64 5.93
C GLY A 160 -42.95 9.75 4.92
N ILE A 161 -41.69 10.21 4.85
CA ILE A 161 -41.23 11.19 3.88
C ILE A 161 -40.96 10.44 2.57
N LYS A 162 -41.63 10.85 1.48
CA LYS A 162 -41.36 10.33 0.14
C LYS A 162 -40.16 11.08 -0.46
N ILE A 163 -39.11 10.33 -0.79
CA ILE A 163 -37.90 10.80 -1.49
C ILE A 163 -37.96 10.35 -2.94
#